data_AF-A0A952LRE3-F1
#
_entry.id   AF-A0A952LRE3-F1
#
_cell.length_a   1.000
_cell.length_b   1.000
_cell.length_c   1.000
_cell.angle_alpha   90.00
_cell.angle_beta   90.00
_cell.angle_gamma   90.00
#
_symmetry.space_group_name_H-M   'P 1'
#
loop_
_entity.id
_entity.type
_entity.pdbx_description
1 polymer ?
#
loop_
_entity_poly.entity_id
_entity_poly.type
_entity_poly.pdbx_seq_one_letter_code
_entity_poly.pdbx_strand_id
1 'polypeptide(L)'
;MSLIKKKRIWLTSILLIFLVIYISSIHSFLSVSHPIKAKILIVEGWLPNYALEGAAKEFKENDYDLVITTGMPLDPEYRMVTNGNLIFTPPTPDTFPYSGNLEKPELVIGAKSTVLLNGYAKFKLFVNSTEIDDIKTTGEFKDYKFSLETPLEAIDTIRIRYYNDAFKNGEDRDLFVDSVKIAGQSFSARTDYFIYDRGTYGGSDIFKTNSIAAYSANYLKYMEIEDDKILAIAADKKELNRTKSSVIAVKNWLEGNRKETSAINVITLGTHSRRSWMIYEKQLSELANVGIITLDDVQYDKNKWFLSPKGWFVVLKESAKYIYTMIFL
;
A
#
# COMPACT_ATOMS: atom_id res chain seq x y z
N MET A 1 -2.39 -48.50 36.71
CA MET A 1 -2.79 -47.25 35.99
C MET A 1 -3.92 -47.58 35.02
N SER A 2 -5.10 -46.94 35.12
CA SER A 2 -6.27 -47.30 34.31
C SER A 2 -6.02 -47.14 32.81
N LEU A 3 -6.70 -47.94 31.98
CA LEU A 3 -6.64 -47.86 30.51
C LEU A 3 -6.89 -46.42 29.99
N ILE A 4 -7.77 -45.69 30.67
CA ILE A 4 -8.07 -44.27 30.38
C ILE A 4 -6.84 -43.37 30.63
N LYS A 5 -6.10 -43.58 31.73
CA LYS A 5 -4.86 -42.84 32.00
C LYS A 5 -3.77 -43.15 30.96
N LYS A 6 -3.62 -44.43 30.55
CA LYS A 6 -2.66 -44.83 29.50
C LYS A 6 -3.00 -44.20 28.14
N LYS A 7 -4.28 -44.21 27.73
CA LYS A 7 -4.74 -43.56 26.48
C LYS A 7 -4.53 -42.05 26.50
N ARG A 8 -4.77 -41.38 27.64
CA ARG A 8 -4.53 -39.93 27.80
C ARG A 8 -3.04 -39.59 27.67
N ILE A 9 -2.15 -40.35 28.32
CA ILE A 9 -0.69 -40.14 28.24
C ILE A 9 -0.19 -40.32 26.79
N TRP A 10 -0.69 -41.33 26.09
CA TRP A 10 -0.32 -41.58 24.70
C TRP A 10 -0.76 -40.43 23.78
N LEU A 11 -2.02 -39.98 23.92
CA LEU A 11 -2.54 -38.86 23.14
C LEU A 11 -1.78 -37.56 23.40
N THR A 12 -1.47 -37.24 24.66
CA THR A 12 -0.68 -36.04 25.00
C THR A 12 0.73 -36.10 24.44
N SER A 13 1.36 -37.27 24.44
CA SER A 13 2.70 -37.45 23.87
C SER A 13 2.72 -37.22 22.37
N ILE A 14 1.71 -37.74 21.66
CA ILE A 14 1.55 -37.51 20.22
C ILE A 14 1.35 -36.03 19.90
N LEU A 15 0.48 -35.34 20.64
CA LEU A 15 0.25 -33.91 20.45
C LEU A 15 1.52 -33.09 20.68
N LEU A 16 2.32 -33.45 21.71
CA LEU A 16 3.59 -32.79 21.97
C LEU A 16 4.59 -33.01 20.83
N ILE A 17 4.68 -34.24 20.29
CA ILE A 17 5.55 -34.55 19.14
C ILE A 17 5.14 -33.71 17.93
N PHE A 18 3.84 -33.65 17.60
CA PHE A 18 3.35 -32.82 16.50
C PHE A 18 3.64 -31.33 16.72
N LEU A 19 3.48 -30.85 17.96
CA LEU A 19 3.80 -29.46 18.30
C LEU A 19 5.29 -29.17 18.12
N VAL A 20 6.18 -30.07 18.53
CA VAL A 20 7.63 -29.92 18.35
C VAL A 20 8.00 -29.93 16.87
N ILE A 21 7.45 -30.85 16.08
CA ILE A 21 7.66 -30.90 14.61
C ILE A 21 7.15 -29.62 13.96
N TYR A 22 5.96 -29.16 14.36
CA TYR A 22 5.39 -27.92 13.86
C TYR A 22 6.32 -26.74 14.15
N ILE A 23 6.72 -26.54 15.41
CA ILE A 23 7.59 -25.43 15.82
C ILE A 23 8.93 -25.46 15.08
N SER A 24 9.52 -26.65 14.89
CA SER A 24 10.84 -26.80 14.28
C SER A 24 10.86 -26.58 12.76
N SER A 25 9.74 -26.79 12.06
CA SER A 25 9.71 -26.81 10.59
C SER A 25 8.84 -25.72 9.95
N ILE A 26 7.72 -25.35 10.58
CA ILE A 26 6.67 -24.54 9.92
C ILE A 26 7.19 -23.19 9.45
N HIS A 27 8.05 -22.53 10.22
CA HIS A 27 8.56 -21.21 9.86
C HIS A 27 9.40 -21.30 8.58
N SER A 28 10.37 -22.24 8.53
CA SER A 28 11.20 -22.45 7.33
C SER A 28 10.38 -22.87 6.11
N PHE A 29 9.32 -23.67 6.32
CA PHE A 29 8.40 -24.09 5.28
C PHE A 29 7.60 -22.91 4.70
N LEU A 30 7.10 -22.02 5.56
CA LEU A 30 6.32 -20.85 5.15
C LEU A 30 7.20 -19.72 4.57
N SER A 31 8.40 -19.54 5.13
CA SER A 31 9.36 -18.50 4.74
C SER A 31 10.33 -19.00 3.66
N VAL A 32 9.82 -19.73 2.67
CA VAL A 32 10.61 -20.31 1.57
C VAL A 32 11.21 -19.22 0.68
N SER A 33 12.46 -19.37 0.27
CA SER A 33 13.11 -18.52 -0.75
C SER A 33 13.70 -19.43 -1.81
N HIS A 34 13.38 -19.17 -3.08
CA HIS A 34 13.84 -19.91 -4.25
C HIS A 34 13.94 -18.96 -5.46
N PRO A 35 14.94 -18.05 -5.46
CA PRO A 35 15.19 -17.19 -6.61
C PRO A 35 15.58 -18.02 -7.84
N ILE A 36 15.14 -17.56 -9.01
CA ILE A 36 15.57 -18.09 -10.31
C ILE A 36 16.24 -16.99 -11.13
N LYS A 37 16.94 -17.35 -12.20
CA LYS A 37 17.44 -16.34 -13.15
C LYS A 37 16.24 -15.75 -13.91
N ALA A 38 15.94 -14.47 -13.67
CA ALA A 38 14.79 -13.77 -14.21
C ALA A 38 15.17 -12.36 -14.65
N LYS A 39 14.42 -11.81 -15.61
CA LYS A 39 14.56 -10.42 -16.08
C LYS A 39 13.52 -9.47 -15.49
N ILE A 40 12.44 -10.03 -14.94
CA ILE A 40 11.43 -9.25 -14.22
C ILE A 40 11.48 -9.58 -12.73
N LEU A 41 11.47 -8.51 -11.93
CA LEU A 41 11.30 -8.56 -10.49
C LEU A 41 9.92 -8.01 -10.11
N ILE A 42 9.05 -8.82 -9.55
CA ILE A 42 7.79 -8.37 -8.97
C ILE A 42 8.01 -8.04 -7.50
N VAL A 43 7.59 -6.85 -7.06
CA VAL A 43 7.64 -6.41 -5.67
C VAL A 43 6.22 -6.23 -5.17
N GLU A 44 5.82 -6.98 -4.14
CA GLU A 44 4.51 -6.78 -3.53
C GLU A 44 4.44 -5.39 -2.87
N GLY A 45 3.52 -4.53 -3.30
CA GLY A 45 3.57 -3.11 -2.93
C GLY A 45 3.10 -2.80 -1.50
N TRP A 46 2.63 -3.79 -0.75
CA TRP A 46 2.30 -3.62 0.67
C TRP A 46 3.54 -3.70 1.58
N LEU A 47 4.71 -4.02 1.00
CA LEU A 47 5.96 -4.16 1.75
C LEU A 47 6.34 -2.85 2.47
N PRO A 48 6.83 -2.94 3.72
CA PRO A 48 7.33 -1.78 4.45
C PRO A 48 8.63 -1.24 3.81
N ASN A 49 8.97 0.02 4.11
CA ASN A 49 10.13 0.71 3.52
C ASN A 49 11.43 -0.10 3.59
N TYR A 50 11.77 -0.71 4.74
CA TYR A 50 13.00 -1.52 4.86
C TYR A 50 13.03 -2.73 3.89
N ALA A 51 11.86 -3.27 3.55
CA ALA A 51 11.76 -4.37 2.60
C ALA A 51 11.78 -3.86 1.16
N LEU A 52 11.26 -2.65 0.90
CA LEU A 52 11.43 -1.97 -0.38
C LEU A 52 12.89 -1.57 -0.63
N GLU A 53 13.64 -1.20 0.41
CA GLU A 53 15.11 -1.02 0.32
C GLU A 53 15.79 -2.33 -0.06
N GLY A 54 15.40 -3.45 0.57
CA GLY A 54 15.86 -4.78 0.19
C GLY A 54 15.52 -5.15 -1.25
N ALA A 55 14.32 -4.79 -1.72
CA ALA A 55 13.91 -5.00 -3.11
C ALA A 55 14.71 -4.13 -4.09
N ALA A 56 14.97 -2.87 -3.74
CA ALA A 56 15.80 -1.99 -4.54
C ALA A 56 17.24 -2.51 -4.64
N LYS A 57 17.78 -3.02 -3.52
CA LYS A 57 19.10 -3.67 -3.49
C LYS A 57 19.15 -4.90 -4.39
N GLU A 58 18.18 -5.81 -4.26
CA GLU A 58 18.06 -6.99 -5.11
C GLU A 58 18.00 -6.62 -6.60
N PHE A 59 17.24 -5.58 -6.96
CA PHE A 59 17.16 -5.09 -8.33
C PHE A 59 18.50 -4.57 -8.84
N LYS A 60 19.19 -3.72 -8.05
CA LYS A 60 20.46 -3.09 -8.44
C LYS A 60 21.64 -4.05 -8.51
N GLU A 61 21.66 -5.07 -7.66
CA GLU A 61 22.77 -6.02 -7.56
C GLU A 61 22.67 -7.19 -8.57
N ASN A 62 21.52 -7.33 -9.25
CA ASN A 62 21.25 -8.42 -10.18
C ASN A 62 20.79 -7.90 -11.55
N ASP A 63 20.75 -8.80 -12.53
CA ASP A 63 20.54 -8.50 -13.95
C ASP A 63 19.04 -8.42 -14.33
N TYR A 64 18.25 -7.66 -13.56
CA TYR A 64 16.83 -7.41 -13.88
C TYR A 64 16.70 -6.23 -14.85
N ASP A 65 15.79 -6.38 -15.82
CA ASP A 65 15.50 -5.33 -16.81
C ASP A 65 14.29 -4.47 -16.37
N LEU A 66 13.34 -5.07 -15.62
CA LEU A 66 12.10 -4.41 -15.20
C LEU A 66 11.73 -4.80 -13.76
N VAL A 67 11.34 -3.81 -12.95
CA VAL A 67 10.68 -4.03 -11.66
C VAL A 67 9.20 -3.66 -11.75
N ILE A 68 8.34 -4.61 -11.39
CA ILE A 68 6.89 -4.43 -11.34
C ILE A 68 6.46 -4.33 -9.88
N THR A 69 5.93 -3.18 -9.46
CA THR A 69 5.28 -3.09 -8.15
C THR A 69 3.80 -3.42 -8.28
N THR A 70 3.26 -4.18 -7.32
CA THR A 70 1.87 -4.63 -7.37
C THR A 70 1.05 -4.12 -6.20
N GLY A 71 -0.26 -3.99 -6.36
CA GLY A 71 -1.09 -3.62 -5.23
C GLY A 71 -2.54 -3.37 -5.57
N MET A 72 -3.30 -3.03 -4.53
CA MET A 72 -4.69 -2.63 -4.67
C MET A 72 -4.77 -1.15 -5.04
N PRO A 73 -5.87 -0.72 -5.67
CA PRO A 73 -6.18 0.70 -5.76
C PRO A 73 -6.38 1.21 -4.34
N LEU A 74 -5.99 2.47 -4.10
CA LEU A 74 -6.24 3.11 -2.81
C LEU A 74 -7.72 3.45 -2.70
N ASP A 75 -8.21 3.56 -1.46
CA ASP A 75 -9.56 4.07 -1.23
C ASP A 75 -9.67 5.49 -1.84
N PRO A 76 -10.84 5.92 -2.33
CA PRO A 76 -11.00 7.16 -3.11
C PRO A 76 -10.64 8.42 -2.32
N GLU A 77 -10.62 8.34 -0.99
CA GLU A 77 -10.13 9.36 -0.09
C GLU A 77 -8.60 9.33 0.07
N TYR A 78 -8.00 10.51 0.08
CA TYR A 78 -6.60 10.69 0.42
C TYR A 78 -6.45 10.78 1.95
N ARG A 79 -5.80 9.76 2.54
CA ARG A 79 -5.44 9.73 3.97
C ARG A 79 -4.08 10.39 4.16
N MET A 80 -4.06 11.53 4.84
CA MET A 80 -2.86 12.23 5.29
C MET A 80 -2.54 11.74 6.71
N VAL A 81 -1.55 10.86 6.81
CA VAL A 81 -1.12 10.21 8.08
C VAL A 81 -0.12 11.01 8.89
N THR A 82 0.39 12.11 8.32
CA THR A 82 1.28 13.03 9.02
C THR A 82 0.91 14.47 8.70
N ASN A 83 1.46 15.41 9.46
CA ASN A 83 1.44 16.82 9.03
C ASN A 83 1.98 16.96 7.60
N GLY A 84 1.45 17.93 6.86
CA GLY A 84 1.85 18.18 5.48
C GLY A 84 0.82 18.96 4.68
N ASN A 85 1.00 18.98 3.37
CA ASN A 85 0.25 19.79 2.42
C ASN A 85 -0.31 18.88 1.32
N LEU A 86 -1.62 18.67 1.30
CA LEU A 86 -2.28 18.11 0.12
C LEU A 86 -2.56 19.27 -0.83
N ILE A 87 -1.87 19.26 -1.95
CA ILE A 87 -1.84 20.34 -2.95
C ILE A 87 -2.63 19.84 -4.16
N PHE A 88 -3.69 20.58 -4.49
CA PHE A 88 -4.49 20.40 -5.69
C PHE A 88 -4.11 21.46 -6.71
N THR A 89 -3.79 21.03 -7.94
CA THR A 89 -3.56 21.91 -9.09
C THR A 89 -4.75 21.78 -10.03
N PRO A 90 -5.67 22.76 -10.10
CA PRO A 90 -6.81 22.67 -11.00
C PRO A 90 -6.34 22.64 -12.46
N PRO A 91 -6.93 21.79 -13.32
CA PRO A 91 -6.64 21.86 -14.75
C PRO A 91 -7.11 23.19 -15.34
N THR A 92 -6.43 23.64 -16.40
CA THR A 92 -6.78 24.90 -17.06
C THR A 92 -8.15 24.82 -17.75
N PRO A 93 -8.99 25.87 -17.68
CA PRO A 93 -10.32 25.89 -18.32
C PRO A 93 -10.30 25.57 -19.83
N ASP A 94 -9.23 25.96 -20.53
CA ASP A 94 -9.03 25.65 -21.95
C ASP A 94 -8.99 24.15 -22.25
N THR A 95 -8.48 23.37 -21.30
CA THR A 95 -8.27 21.92 -21.43
C THR A 95 -9.29 21.09 -20.67
N PHE A 96 -10.09 21.73 -19.81
CA PHE A 96 -11.00 21.05 -18.91
C PHE A 96 -12.30 21.87 -18.71
N PRO A 97 -13.47 21.31 -19.05
CA PRO A 97 -14.72 22.04 -18.96
C PRO A 97 -15.18 22.19 -17.50
N TYR A 98 -15.39 23.44 -17.09
CA TYR A 98 -16.02 23.79 -15.81
C TYR A 98 -17.48 24.19 -16.02
N SER A 99 -18.33 23.96 -15.03
CA SER A 99 -19.79 24.17 -15.13
C SER A 99 -20.33 25.28 -14.21
N GLY A 100 -19.51 25.82 -13.32
CA GLY A 100 -19.87 26.86 -12.36
C GLY A 100 -19.31 28.24 -12.70
N ASN A 101 -19.41 29.15 -11.72
CA ASN A 101 -18.83 30.50 -11.82
C ASN A 101 -17.31 30.42 -11.85
N LEU A 102 -16.66 31.01 -12.87
CA LEU A 102 -15.20 31.02 -13.02
C LEU A 102 -14.55 32.25 -12.40
N GLU A 103 -15.27 33.38 -12.30
CA GLU A 103 -14.75 34.63 -11.74
C GLU A 103 -14.69 34.60 -10.21
N LYS A 104 -15.70 33.99 -9.60
CA LYS A 104 -15.80 33.79 -8.15
C LYS A 104 -16.26 32.36 -7.85
N PRO A 105 -15.38 31.38 -8.04
CA PRO A 105 -15.75 29.98 -7.93
C PRO A 105 -16.11 29.61 -6.50
N GLU A 106 -17.17 28.80 -6.35
CA GLU A 106 -17.39 28.04 -5.12
C GLU A 106 -16.33 26.94 -5.04
N LEU A 107 -15.67 26.86 -3.88
CA LEU A 107 -14.76 25.78 -3.51
C LEU A 107 -15.39 24.96 -2.41
N VAL A 108 -15.41 23.64 -2.57
CA VAL A 108 -15.86 22.69 -1.55
C VAL A 108 -14.78 21.65 -1.32
N ILE A 109 -14.43 21.44 -0.05
CA ILE A 109 -13.50 20.40 0.38
C ILE A 109 -14.29 19.36 1.16
N GLY A 110 -14.36 18.13 0.66
CA GLY A 110 -14.95 17.02 1.40
C GLY A 110 -13.89 16.36 2.28
N ALA A 111 -14.08 16.41 3.60
CA ALA A 111 -13.08 15.91 4.55
C ALA A 111 -13.68 15.32 5.83
N LYS A 112 -12.92 14.39 6.44
CA LYS A 112 -13.16 13.82 7.78
C LYS A 112 -11.84 13.60 8.51
N SER A 113 -11.92 13.15 9.76
CA SER A 113 -10.75 12.80 10.56
C SER A 113 -11.03 11.60 11.46
N THR A 114 -10.00 10.81 11.74
CA THR A 114 -10.03 9.94 12.93
C THR A 114 -10.00 10.79 14.19
N VAL A 115 -10.63 10.31 15.27
CA VAL A 115 -10.58 11.00 16.57
C VAL A 115 -9.35 10.54 17.34
N LEU A 116 -8.66 11.47 17.98
CA LEU A 116 -7.62 11.17 18.95
C LEU A 116 -7.64 12.20 20.08
N LEU A 117 -7.54 11.75 21.33
CA LEU A 117 -7.55 12.63 22.52
C LEU A 117 -8.75 13.61 22.54
N ASN A 118 -9.94 13.12 22.18
CA ASN A 118 -11.17 13.93 22.05
C ASN A 118 -11.09 15.09 21.05
N GLY A 119 -10.17 15.02 20.09
CA GLY A 119 -9.97 16.03 19.04
C GLY A 119 -9.85 15.41 17.65
N TYR A 120 -10.14 16.24 16.64
CA TYR A 120 -10.04 15.90 15.22
C TYR A 120 -8.89 16.66 14.58
N ALA A 121 -8.49 16.21 13.39
CA ALA A 121 -7.56 16.91 12.52
C ALA A 121 -8.10 18.30 12.17
N LYS A 122 -7.18 19.22 12.01
CA LYS A 122 -7.40 20.58 11.57
C LYS A 122 -6.59 20.82 10.31
N PHE A 123 -7.14 21.59 9.39
CA PHE A 123 -6.39 22.01 8.23
C PHE A 123 -6.54 23.50 8.00
N LYS A 124 -5.45 24.13 7.55
CA LYS A 124 -5.51 25.47 6.98
C LYS A 124 -5.69 25.35 5.48
N LEU A 125 -6.61 26.11 4.92
CA LEU A 125 -6.85 26.19 3.49
C LEU A 125 -6.08 27.38 2.92
N PHE A 126 -5.37 27.16 1.82
CA PHE A 126 -4.73 28.23 1.06
C PHE A 126 -5.17 28.17 -0.40
N VAL A 127 -5.33 29.33 -1.01
CA VAL A 127 -5.42 29.51 -2.46
C VAL A 127 -4.18 30.30 -2.87
N ASN A 128 -3.35 29.70 -3.72
CA ASN A 128 -1.98 30.15 -3.98
C ASN A 128 -1.23 30.34 -2.65
N SER A 129 -0.70 31.53 -2.39
CA SER A 129 -0.01 31.88 -1.14
C SER A 129 -0.94 32.37 -0.02
N THR A 130 -2.21 32.62 -0.30
CA THR A 130 -3.13 33.30 0.63
C THR A 130 -3.87 32.30 1.50
N GLU A 131 -3.79 32.44 2.83
CA GLU A 131 -4.60 31.66 3.76
C GLU A 131 -6.06 32.12 3.67
N ILE A 132 -6.96 31.15 3.45
CA ILE A 132 -8.40 31.39 3.35
C ILE A 132 -9.09 31.15 4.68
N ASP A 133 -8.76 30.05 5.37
CA ASP A 133 -9.44 29.66 6.61
C ASP A 133 -8.63 28.60 7.41
N ASP A 134 -8.97 28.40 8.68
CA ASP A 134 -8.45 27.36 9.59
C ASP A 134 -9.59 26.48 10.13
N ILE A 135 -9.71 25.29 9.55
CA ILE A 135 -10.86 24.40 9.70
C ILE A 135 -10.59 23.33 10.75
N LYS A 136 -11.57 23.10 11.63
CA LYS A 136 -11.65 21.89 12.46
C LYS A 136 -12.57 20.85 11.81
N THR A 137 -12.07 19.63 11.60
CA THR A 137 -12.85 18.56 10.98
C THR A 137 -13.74 17.78 11.95
N THR A 138 -14.50 16.82 11.43
CA THR A 138 -15.35 15.88 12.20
C THR A 138 -15.03 14.42 11.89
N GLY A 139 -15.58 13.49 12.69
CA GLY A 139 -15.43 12.05 12.48
C GLY A 139 -16.10 11.52 11.20
N GLU A 140 -17.16 12.20 10.75
CA GLU A 140 -17.87 11.91 9.51
C GLU A 140 -17.45 12.89 8.41
N PHE A 141 -17.59 12.45 7.15
CA PHE A 141 -17.38 13.32 6.01
C PHE A 141 -18.35 14.49 6.00
N LYS A 142 -17.78 15.69 5.77
CA LYS A 142 -18.53 16.91 5.58
C LYS A 142 -17.94 17.74 4.45
N ASP A 143 -18.83 18.47 3.78
CA ASP A 143 -18.50 19.48 2.80
C ASP A 143 -18.20 20.80 3.50
N TYR A 144 -16.94 21.23 3.45
CA TYR A 144 -16.50 22.56 3.87
C TYR A 144 -16.52 23.48 2.67
N LYS A 145 -17.36 24.52 2.69
CA LYS A 145 -17.65 25.39 1.55
C LYS A 145 -17.02 26.77 1.72
N PHE A 146 -16.44 27.28 0.64
CA PHE A 146 -15.75 28.55 0.58
C PHE A 146 -16.16 29.29 -0.70
N SER A 147 -16.39 30.59 -0.59
CA SER A 147 -16.54 31.47 -1.76
C SER A 147 -15.20 32.13 -2.03
N LEU A 148 -14.62 31.87 -3.20
CA LEU A 148 -13.33 32.45 -3.57
C LEU A 148 -13.53 33.79 -4.27
N GLU A 149 -12.67 34.75 -3.93
CA GLU A 149 -12.58 36.03 -4.63
C GLU A 149 -11.58 35.98 -5.80
N THR A 150 -10.76 34.92 -5.87
CA THR A 150 -9.78 34.69 -6.94
C THR A 150 -10.43 33.95 -8.10
N PRO A 151 -10.39 34.50 -9.33
CA PRO A 151 -10.87 33.80 -10.52
C PRO A 151 -10.12 32.49 -10.74
N LEU A 152 -10.79 31.48 -11.29
CA LEU A 152 -10.26 30.14 -11.49
C LEU A 152 -8.96 30.14 -12.31
N GLU A 153 -8.88 30.98 -13.34
CA GLU A 153 -7.67 31.11 -14.18
C GLU A 153 -6.45 31.65 -13.42
N ALA A 154 -6.67 32.34 -12.31
CA ALA A 154 -5.62 32.87 -11.43
C ALA A 154 -5.31 31.95 -10.24
N ILE A 155 -5.94 30.77 -10.15
CA ILE A 155 -5.66 29.78 -9.11
C ILE A 155 -4.63 28.79 -9.64
N ASP A 156 -3.38 28.93 -9.21
CA ASP A 156 -2.31 27.97 -9.49
C ASP A 156 -2.48 26.72 -8.61
N THR A 157 -2.77 26.92 -7.32
CA THR A 157 -2.86 25.83 -6.36
C THR A 157 -3.92 26.07 -5.28
N ILE A 158 -4.54 24.99 -4.83
CA ILE A 158 -5.33 24.93 -3.61
C ILE A 158 -4.62 23.99 -2.66
N ARG A 159 -4.26 24.47 -1.48
CA ARG A 159 -3.46 23.71 -0.52
C ARG A 159 -4.21 23.49 0.78
N ILE A 160 -4.40 22.23 1.12
CA ILE A 160 -5.00 21.74 2.37
C ILE A 160 -3.85 21.35 3.29
N ARG A 161 -3.51 22.21 4.25
CA ARG A 161 -2.38 22.00 5.16
C ARG A 161 -2.85 21.35 6.46
N TYR A 162 -2.58 20.05 6.63
CA TYR A 162 -2.77 19.33 7.88
C TYR A 162 -1.62 19.64 8.85
N TYR A 163 -1.93 20.08 10.09
CA TYR A 163 -0.90 20.64 10.98
C TYR A 163 -0.95 20.19 12.45
N ASN A 164 -1.92 19.37 12.85
CA ASN A 164 -2.07 18.91 14.24
C ASN A 164 -2.11 17.39 14.39
N ASP A 165 -1.31 16.71 13.56
CA ASP A 165 -1.03 15.28 13.65
C ASP A 165 -0.50 14.87 15.04
N ALA A 166 -0.92 13.68 15.46
CA ALA A 166 -0.53 13.07 16.72
C ALA A 166 -0.84 11.57 16.70
N PHE A 167 0.03 10.79 17.35
CA PHE A 167 -0.13 9.35 17.58
C PHE A 167 -0.04 9.04 19.07
N LYS A 168 -0.97 8.24 19.61
CA LYS A 168 -0.94 7.81 21.01
C LYS A 168 -1.62 6.45 21.20
N ASN A 169 -0.96 5.55 21.94
CA ASN A 169 -1.51 4.24 22.32
C ASN A 169 -1.98 3.37 21.14
N GLY A 170 -1.35 3.50 19.97
CA GLY A 170 -1.76 2.75 18.77
C GLY A 170 -2.89 3.39 17.98
N GLU A 171 -3.44 4.51 18.45
CA GLU A 171 -4.40 5.33 17.73
C GLU A 171 -3.69 6.52 17.08
N ASP A 172 -4.14 6.88 15.90
CA ASP A 172 -3.55 7.93 15.08
C ASP A 172 -4.61 8.97 14.69
N ARG A 173 -4.21 10.24 14.65
CA ARG A 173 -5.05 11.30 14.11
C ARG A 173 -4.66 11.50 12.66
N ASP A 174 -5.57 11.19 11.76
CA ASP A 174 -5.37 11.36 10.33
C ASP A 174 -6.42 12.30 9.77
N LEU A 175 -6.02 13.10 8.78
CA LEU A 175 -6.95 13.83 7.94
C LEU A 175 -7.27 13.00 6.69
N PHE A 176 -8.54 12.91 6.34
CA PHE A 176 -8.99 12.30 5.09
C PHE A 176 -9.66 13.37 4.25
N VAL A 177 -9.25 13.48 2.99
CA VAL A 177 -9.87 14.35 1.99
C VAL A 177 -10.43 13.46 0.89
N ASP A 178 -11.73 13.49 0.62
CA ASP A 178 -12.32 12.69 -0.47
C ASP A 178 -12.16 13.39 -1.82
N SER A 179 -12.36 14.70 -1.85
CA SER A 179 -12.51 15.48 -3.05
C SER A 179 -12.29 16.98 -2.82
N VAL A 180 -11.90 17.64 -3.90
CA VAL A 180 -12.00 19.09 -4.05
C VAL A 180 -12.98 19.34 -5.17
N LYS A 181 -14.03 20.09 -4.89
CA LYS A 181 -14.95 20.59 -5.89
C LYS A 181 -14.70 22.08 -6.11
N ILE A 182 -14.45 22.50 -7.34
CA ILE A 182 -14.28 23.90 -7.69
C ILE A 182 -15.02 24.20 -9.00
N ALA A 183 -15.70 25.36 -9.05
CA ALA A 183 -16.43 25.82 -10.22
C ALA A 183 -17.37 24.73 -10.80
N GLY A 184 -18.14 24.08 -9.91
CA GLY A 184 -19.11 23.05 -10.27
C GLY A 184 -18.51 21.66 -10.54
N GLN A 185 -17.20 21.55 -10.77
CA GLN A 185 -16.52 20.28 -11.04
C GLN A 185 -15.96 19.65 -9.76
N SER A 186 -16.17 18.34 -9.59
CA SER A 186 -15.55 17.56 -8.50
C SER A 186 -14.33 16.77 -8.98
N PHE A 187 -13.25 16.82 -8.19
CA PHE A 187 -12.01 16.09 -8.39
C PHE A 187 -11.76 15.22 -7.16
N SER A 188 -11.62 13.90 -7.35
CA SER A 188 -11.19 13.02 -6.26
C SER A 188 -9.77 13.35 -5.84
N ALA A 189 -9.52 13.36 -4.53
CA ALA A 189 -8.21 13.62 -3.94
C ALA A 189 -7.14 12.57 -4.32
N ARG A 190 -7.51 11.50 -5.02
CA ARG A 190 -6.62 10.43 -5.53
C ARG A 190 -6.28 10.56 -7.01
N THR A 191 -6.68 11.65 -7.66
CA THR A 191 -6.34 11.93 -9.07
C THR A 191 -4.93 12.52 -9.20
N ASP A 192 -4.41 12.55 -10.43
CA ASP A 192 -3.08 13.09 -10.73
C ASP A 192 -2.95 14.62 -10.57
N TYR A 193 -4.06 15.29 -10.27
CA TYR A 193 -4.10 16.71 -9.90
C TYR A 193 -3.66 16.97 -8.46
N PHE A 194 -3.48 15.91 -7.65
CA PHE A 194 -3.11 16.00 -6.25
C PHE A 194 -1.68 15.53 -5.99
N ILE A 195 -1.00 16.28 -5.14
CA ILE A 195 0.31 15.95 -4.58
C ILE A 195 0.23 16.11 -3.07
N TYR A 196 0.74 15.15 -2.32
CA TYR A 196 0.93 15.29 -0.88
C TYR A 196 2.40 15.56 -0.57
N ASP A 197 2.69 16.82 -0.25
CA ASP A 197 3.99 17.26 0.25
C ASP A 197 4.00 17.16 1.79
N ARG A 198 4.64 16.12 2.31
CA ARG A 198 4.72 15.84 3.76
C ARG A 198 5.73 16.73 4.48
N GLY A 199 6.59 17.41 3.75
CA GLY A 199 7.64 18.27 4.28
C GLY A 199 7.19 19.72 4.42
N THR A 200 8.16 20.61 4.29
CA THR A 200 7.92 22.04 4.06
C THR A 200 7.38 22.25 2.66
N TYR A 201 6.33 23.08 2.51
CA TYR A 201 5.72 23.37 1.21
C TYR A 201 6.75 23.75 0.14
N GLY A 202 6.73 23.05 -0.99
CA GLY A 202 7.71 23.20 -2.06
C GLY A 202 8.98 22.37 -1.86
N GLY A 203 8.94 21.41 -0.93
CA GLY A 203 10.04 20.50 -0.65
C GLY A 203 10.08 19.31 -1.61
N SER A 204 11.00 18.38 -1.34
CA SER A 204 11.18 17.16 -2.15
C SER A 204 10.41 15.94 -1.64
N ASP A 205 9.73 16.03 -0.49
CA ASP A 205 8.97 14.92 0.12
C ASP A 205 7.55 14.82 -0.48
N ILE A 206 7.49 14.67 -1.80
CA ILE A 206 6.30 14.69 -2.64
C ILE A 206 5.76 13.26 -2.85
N PHE A 207 4.49 13.05 -2.51
CA PHE A 207 3.74 11.80 -2.73
C PHE A 207 2.63 12.00 -3.75
N LYS A 208 2.72 11.29 -4.88
CA LYS A 208 1.67 11.20 -5.90
C LYS A 208 1.32 9.73 -6.13
N THR A 209 0.27 9.22 -5.49
CA THR A 209 -0.07 7.78 -5.59
C THR A 209 -1.58 7.54 -5.62
N ASN A 210 -2.06 6.87 -6.67
CA ASN A 210 -3.43 6.39 -6.81
C ASN A 210 -3.60 4.91 -6.39
N SER A 211 -2.50 4.19 -6.15
CA SER A 211 -2.48 2.78 -5.79
C SER A 211 -1.32 2.43 -4.86
N ILE A 212 -1.43 1.30 -4.18
CA ILE A 212 -0.35 0.73 -3.35
C ILE A 212 0.87 0.38 -4.22
N ALA A 213 0.63 -0.05 -5.47
CA ALA A 213 1.68 -0.28 -6.46
C ALA A 213 2.46 1.03 -6.74
N ALA A 214 1.75 2.11 -7.04
CA ALA A 214 2.36 3.41 -7.31
C ALA A 214 3.16 3.96 -6.12
N TYR A 215 2.68 3.74 -4.89
CA TYR A 215 3.44 4.09 -3.69
C TYR A 215 4.81 3.40 -3.65
N SER A 216 4.83 2.08 -3.84
CA SER A 216 6.08 1.33 -3.86
C SER A 216 6.98 1.72 -5.03
N ALA A 217 6.40 1.97 -6.21
CA ALA A 217 7.16 2.41 -7.38
C ALA A 217 7.87 3.74 -7.12
N ASN A 218 7.18 4.73 -6.53
CA ASN A 218 7.80 6.01 -6.19
C ASN A 218 8.90 5.86 -5.14
N TYR A 219 8.74 4.95 -4.18
CA TYR A 219 9.81 4.64 -3.23
C TYR A 219 11.03 4.03 -3.93
N LEU A 220 10.82 3.11 -4.89
CA LEU A 220 11.92 2.56 -5.69
C LEU A 220 12.62 3.63 -6.56
N LYS A 221 11.89 4.61 -7.10
CA LYS A 221 12.47 5.80 -7.77
C LYS A 221 13.33 6.62 -6.81
N TYR A 222 12.83 6.87 -5.59
CA TYR A 222 13.60 7.55 -4.55
C TYR A 222 14.88 6.78 -4.19
N MET A 223 14.83 5.45 -4.24
CA MET A 223 15.98 4.58 -4.11
C MET A 223 16.84 4.50 -5.39
N GLU A 224 16.72 5.46 -6.32
CA GLU A 224 17.53 5.61 -7.54
C GLU A 224 17.43 4.41 -8.51
N ILE A 225 16.25 3.79 -8.62
CA ILE A 225 15.93 2.96 -9.79
C ILE A 225 15.37 3.87 -10.89
N GLU A 226 15.86 3.69 -12.11
CA GLU A 226 15.48 4.49 -13.28
C GLU A 226 13.97 4.33 -13.58
N ASP A 227 13.32 5.43 -13.95
CA ASP A 227 11.85 5.50 -14.10
C ASP A 227 11.32 4.55 -15.18
N ASP A 228 12.06 4.39 -16.27
CA ASP A 228 11.75 3.51 -17.40
C ASP A 228 11.89 2.02 -17.06
N LYS A 229 12.56 1.70 -15.95
CA LYS A 229 12.67 0.33 -15.41
C LYS A 229 11.61 -0.01 -14.37
N ILE A 230 10.69 0.90 -14.06
CA ILE A 230 9.67 0.70 -13.02
C ILE A 230 8.28 0.72 -13.64
N LEU A 231 7.51 -0.33 -13.36
CA LEU A 231 6.11 -0.41 -13.73
C LEU A 231 5.22 -0.65 -12.51
N ALA A 232 4.29 0.27 -12.25
CA ALA A 232 3.29 0.09 -11.20
C ALA A 232 2.01 -0.54 -11.79
N ILE A 233 1.64 -1.73 -11.30
CA ILE A 233 0.40 -2.42 -11.70
C ILE A 233 -0.56 -2.50 -10.50
N ALA A 234 -1.69 -1.83 -10.61
CA ALA A 234 -2.79 -1.93 -9.65
C ALA A 234 -3.85 -2.92 -10.14
N ALA A 235 -4.47 -3.66 -9.22
CA ALA A 235 -5.67 -4.43 -9.53
C ALA A 235 -6.91 -3.52 -9.75
N ASP A 236 -7.85 -3.92 -10.60
CA ASP A 236 -9.02 -3.08 -10.92
C ASP A 236 -10.01 -2.90 -9.76
N LYS A 237 -10.14 -3.91 -8.89
CA LYS A 237 -11.10 -3.90 -7.77
C LYS A 237 -10.55 -4.56 -6.51
N LYS A 238 -11.05 -4.10 -5.37
CA LYS A 238 -10.81 -4.67 -4.04
C LYS A 238 -11.57 -6.00 -3.89
N GLU A 239 -10.98 -7.10 -4.34
CA GLU A 239 -11.48 -8.43 -4.02
C GLU A 239 -10.97 -8.93 -2.67
N LEU A 240 -11.63 -9.96 -2.12
CA LEU A 240 -11.29 -10.60 -0.84
C LEU A 240 -9.83 -11.09 -0.78
N ASN A 241 -9.26 -11.59 -1.89
CA ASN A 241 -7.87 -12.01 -1.96
C ASN A 241 -7.00 -11.02 -2.76
N ARG A 242 -6.45 -10.04 -2.03
CA ARG A 242 -5.58 -9.00 -2.56
C ARG A 242 -4.35 -9.53 -3.33
N THR A 243 -3.72 -10.62 -2.87
CA THR A 243 -2.58 -11.24 -3.56
C THR A 243 -3.04 -11.76 -4.92
N LYS A 244 -4.11 -12.56 -4.97
CA LYS A 244 -4.64 -13.10 -6.23
C LYS A 244 -5.01 -11.99 -7.23
N SER A 245 -5.71 -10.94 -6.79
CA SER A 245 -6.09 -9.84 -7.69
C SER A 245 -4.87 -9.09 -8.23
N SER A 246 -3.83 -8.91 -7.40
CA SER A 246 -2.56 -8.32 -7.82
C SER A 246 -1.87 -9.17 -8.91
N VAL A 247 -1.83 -10.49 -8.72
CA VAL A 247 -1.25 -11.42 -9.70
C VAL A 247 -2.04 -11.44 -11.00
N ILE A 248 -3.38 -11.40 -10.95
CA ILE A 248 -4.22 -11.34 -12.16
C ILE A 248 -3.94 -10.07 -12.96
N ALA A 249 -3.76 -8.92 -12.30
CA ALA A 249 -3.41 -7.68 -12.98
C ALA A 249 -2.06 -7.80 -13.70
N VAL A 250 -1.07 -8.42 -13.06
CA VAL A 250 0.22 -8.72 -13.71
C VAL A 250 0.05 -9.72 -14.85
N LYS A 251 -0.76 -10.77 -14.68
CA LYS A 251 -1.04 -11.76 -15.72
C LYS A 251 -1.57 -11.10 -16.99
N ASN A 252 -2.57 -10.24 -16.84
CA ASN A 252 -3.17 -9.51 -17.96
C ASN A 252 -2.15 -8.63 -18.69
N TRP A 253 -1.27 -7.96 -17.93
CA TRP A 253 -0.18 -7.19 -18.52
C TRP A 253 0.82 -8.09 -19.27
N LEU A 254 1.23 -9.22 -18.69
CA LEU A 254 2.14 -10.18 -19.32
C LEU A 254 1.57 -10.77 -20.63
N GLU A 255 0.27 -11.05 -20.67
CA GLU A 255 -0.39 -11.59 -21.88
C GLU A 255 -0.33 -10.63 -23.07
N GLY A 256 -0.33 -9.31 -22.82
CA GLY A 256 -0.14 -8.28 -23.84
C GLY A 256 1.32 -8.01 -24.21
N ASN A 257 2.27 -8.38 -23.33
CA ASN A 257 3.70 -8.06 -23.45
C ASN A 257 4.58 -9.32 -23.55
N ARG A 258 4.02 -10.43 -24.07
CA ARG A 258 4.60 -11.80 -24.08
C ARG A 258 6.04 -11.96 -24.59
N LYS A 259 6.62 -10.97 -25.29
CA LYS A 259 7.93 -11.12 -25.92
C LYS A 259 9.11 -11.12 -24.94
N GLU A 260 8.90 -10.78 -23.66
CA GLU A 260 10.02 -10.47 -22.74
C GLU A 260 10.18 -11.41 -21.54
N THR A 261 9.36 -12.45 -21.35
CA THR A 261 9.31 -13.11 -20.03
C THR A 261 9.27 -14.63 -20.09
N SER A 262 10.40 -15.29 -19.85
CA SER A 262 10.46 -16.73 -19.55
C SER A 262 10.54 -17.04 -18.05
N ALA A 263 10.93 -16.06 -17.23
CA ALA A 263 11.16 -16.22 -15.80
C ALA A 263 10.97 -14.90 -15.05
N ILE A 264 10.37 -14.99 -13.86
CA ILE A 264 10.04 -13.86 -12.99
C ILE A 264 10.42 -14.22 -11.55
N ASN A 265 11.00 -13.29 -10.79
CA ASN A 265 11.11 -13.42 -9.33
C ASN A 265 10.06 -12.55 -8.65
N VAL A 266 9.49 -13.02 -7.53
CA VAL A 266 8.58 -12.25 -6.68
C VAL A 266 9.26 -11.97 -5.35
N ILE A 267 9.35 -10.72 -4.92
CA ILE A 267 9.82 -10.35 -3.59
C ILE A 267 8.63 -10.21 -2.64
N THR A 268 8.77 -10.86 -1.48
CA THR A 268 7.85 -10.67 -0.35
C THR A 268 8.54 -10.94 1.00
N LEU A 269 7.76 -11.02 2.08
CA LEU A 269 8.25 -10.99 3.46
C LEU A 269 7.96 -12.29 4.22
N GLY A 270 9.02 -12.86 4.80
CA GLY A 270 8.98 -13.94 5.78
C GLY A 270 7.98 -15.04 5.46
N THR A 271 7.15 -15.40 6.44
CA THR A 271 6.18 -16.52 6.36
C THR A 271 5.03 -16.31 5.37
N HIS A 272 4.89 -15.13 4.76
CA HIS A 272 3.90 -14.90 3.71
C HIS A 272 4.30 -15.59 2.38
N SER A 273 5.60 -15.85 2.21
CA SER A 273 6.22 -16.18 0.93
C SER A 273 5.71 -17.46 0.29
N ARG A 274 5.51 -18.54 1.06
CA ARG A 274 5.01 -19.81 0.53
C ARG A 274 3.63 -19.66 -0.11
N ARG A 275 2.75 -18.90 0.52
CA ARG A 275 1.40 -18.68 0.00
C ARG A 275 1.41 -17.79 -1.23
N SER A 276 2.20 -16.71 -1.20
CA SER A 276 2.35 -15.85 -2.38
C SER A 276 2.91 -16.63 -3.55
N TRP A 277 4.03 -17.35 -3.36
CA TRP A 277 4.64 -18.15 -4.40
C TRP A 277 3.65 -19.15 -5.03
N MET A 278 2.87 -19.87 -4.22
CA MET A 278 1.84 -20.77 -4.72
C MET A 278 0.77 -20.07 -5.57
N ILE A 279 0.33 -18.87 -5.17
CA ILE A 279 -0.66 -18.09 -5.94
C ILE A 279 -0.04 -17.62 -7.25
N TYR A 280 1.17 -17.06 -7.22
CA TYR A 280 1.86 -16.59 -8.43
C TYR A 280 2.11 -17.73 -9.41
N GLU A 281 2.67 -18.85 -8.95
CA GLU A 281 2.86 -20.07 -9.77
C GLU A 281 1.54 -20.54 -10.39
N LYS A 282 0.46 -20.61 -9.61
CA LYS A 282 -0.85 -21.06 -10.12
C LYS A 282 -1.40 -20.15 -11.22
N GLN A 283 -1.17 -18.83 -11.14
CA GLN A 283 -1.72 -17.89 -12.12
C GLN A 283 -0.81 -17.67 -13.33
N LEU A 284 0.52 -17.75 -13.15
CA LEU A 284 1.51 -17.32 -14.14
C LEU A 284 2.31 -18.47 -14.79
N SER A 285 2.19 -19.71 -14.32
CA SER A 285 2.98 -20.85 -14.83
C SER A 285 2.84 -21.12 -16.34
N GLU A 286 1.73 -20.72 -16.96
CA GLU A 286 1.55 -20.80 -18.43
C GLU A 286 2.30 -19.69 -19.20
N LEU A 287 2.77 -18.65 -18.49
CA LEU A 287 3.42 -17.47 -19.07
C LEU A 287 4.91 -17.37 -18.70
N ALA A 288 5.29 -17.77 -17.48
CA ALA A 288 6.67 -17.70 -17.00
C ALA A 288 6.91 -18.67 -15.84
N ASN A 289 8.17 -19.10 -15.67
CA ASN A 289 8.61 -19.72 -14.43
C ASN A 289 8.63 -18.68 -13.31
N VAL A 290 8.17 -19.02 -12.10
CA VAL A 290 8.15 -18.08 -10.98
C VAL A 290 9.10 -18.51 -9.87
N GLY A 291 10.09 -17.66 -9.59
CA GLY A 291 10.89 -17.73 -8.37
C GLY A 291 10.32 -16.83 -7.28
N ILE A 292 10.75 -17.07 -6.04
CA ILE A 292 10.35 -16.30 -4.86
C ILE A 292 11.59 -15.86 -4.09
N ILE A 293 11.64 -14.60 -3.71
CA ILE A 293 12.69 -14.00 -2.90
C ILE A 293 12.05 -13.52 -1.60
N THR A 294 12.55 -14.05 -0.50
CA THR A 294 11.98 -13.80 0.82
C THR A 294 12.91 -12.93 1.63
N LEU A 295 12.44 -11.73 1.95
CA LEU A 295 13.08 -10.82 2.89
C LEU A 295 12.66 -11.14 4.32
N ASP A 296 13.54 -10.84 5.28
CA ASP A 296 13.28 -11.11 6.70
C ASP A 296 12.18 -10.17 7.25
N ASP A 297 11.21 -10.73 7.98
CA ASP A 297 10.23 -9.94 8.73
C ASP A 297 10.84 -9.50 10.07
N VAL A 298 11.19 -8.22 10.19
CA VAL A 298 11.83 -7.67 11.40
C VAL A 298 10.89 -7.57 12.61
N GLN A 299 9.59 -7.88 12.44
CA GLN A 299 8.63 -7.84 13.54
C GLN A 299 8.85 -8.92 14.61
N TYR A 300 9.65 -9.95 14.32
CA TYR A 300 10.05 -10.99 15.27
C TYR A 300 11.35 -11.68 14.82
N ASP A 301 12.08 -12.29 15.75
CA ASP A 301 13.27 -13.09 15.40
C ASP A 301 12.85 -14.42 14.77
N LYS A 302 13.22 -14.66 13.50
CA LYS A 302 12.89 -15.87 12.75
C LYS A 302 13.43 -17.17 13.36
N ASN A 303 14.52 -17.12 14.12
CA ASN A 303 15.11 -18.30 14.78
C ASN A 303 14.50 -18.56 16.16
N LYS A 304 13.81 -17.56 16.73
CA LYS A 304 13.23 -17.60 18.09
C LYS A 304 11.75 -17.20 18.10
N TRP A 305 11.07 -17.31 16.96
CA TRP A 305 9.70 -16.79 16.77
C TRP A 305 8.70 -17.35 17.80
N PHE A 306 8.88 -18.62 18.18
CA PHE A 306 8.07 -19.35 19.14
C PHE A 306 8.22 -18.86 20.60
N LEU A 307 9.23 -18.01 20.88
CA LEU A 307 9.37 -17.33 22.16
C LEU A 307 8.58 -16.01 22.22
N SER A 308 7.96 -15.58 21.12
CA SER A 308 7.25 -14.30 21.02
C SER A 308 5.77 -14.49 20.69
N PRO A 309 4.84 -13.76 21.35
CA PRO A 309 3.43 -13.78 20.97
C PRO A 309 3.20 -13.34 19.52
N LYS A 310 3.98 -12.35 19.05
CA LYS A 310 3.91 -11.85 17.68
C LYS A 310 4.30 -12.92 16.65
N GLY A 311 5.40 -13.63 16.86
CA GLY A 311 5.83 -14.73 16.01
C GLY A 311 4.79 -15.84 15.93
N TRP A 312 4.25 -16.28 17.08
CA TRP A 312 3.14 -17.24 17.12
C TRP A 312 1.94 -16.79 16.28
N PHE A 313 1.49 -15.54 16.49
CA PHE A 313 0.34 -14.99 15.77
C PHE A 313 0.58 -14.97 14.24
N VAL A 314 1.76 -14.49 13.80
CA VAL A 314 2.09 -14.41 12.38
C VAL A 314 2.17 -15.79 11.74
N VAL A 315 2.90 -16.73 12.35
CA VAL A 315 3.12 -18.09 11.84
C VAL A 315 1.81 -18.88 11.76
N LEU A 316 0.99 -18.85 12.82
CA LEU A 316 -0.30 -19.57 12.83
C LEU A 316 -1.26 -18.99 11.79
N LYS A 317 -1.34 -17.66 11.69
CA LYS A 317 -2.18 -16.96 10.71
C LYS A 317 -1.78 -17.35 9.28
N GLU A 318 -0.50 -17.31 8.93
CA GLU A 318 -0.06 -17.67 7.58
C GLU A 318 -0.15 -19.18 7.32
N SER A 319 0.03 -20.04 8.34
CA SER A 319 -0.27 -21.48 8.23
C SER A 319 -1.73 -21.73 7.83
N ALA A 320 -2.67 -21.10 8.54
CA ALA A 320 -4.10 -21.25 8.27
C ALA A 320 -4.48 -20.71 6.87
N LYS A 321 -3.93 -19.55 6.49
CA LYS A 321 -4.16 -18.98 5.16
C LYS A 321 -3.55 -19.83 4.05
N TYR A 322 -2.38 -20.43 4.27
CA TYR A 322 -1.76 -21.34 3.30
C TYR A 322 -2.66 -22.56 3.06
N ILE A 323 -3.14 -23.21 4.13
CA ILE A 323 -4.08 -24.33 4.03
C ILE A 323 -5.36 -23.92 3.29
N TYR A 324 -5.94 -22.77 3.65
CA TYR A 324 -7.11 -22.24 2.96
C TYR A 324 -6.83 -22.05 1.45
N THR A 325 -5.67 -21.49 1.11
CA THR A 325 -5.31 -21.24 -0.29
C THR A 325 -5.11 -22.55 -1.06
N MET A 326 -4.51 -23.58 -0.46
CA MET A 326 -4.38 -24.88 -1.10
C MET A 326 -5.73 -25.54 -1.42
N ILE A 327 -6.73 -25.35 -0.57
CA ILE A 327 -8.02 -26.03 -0.69
C ILE A 327 -8.98 -25.26 -1.63
N PHE A 328 -8.99 -23.92 -1.54
CA PHE A 328 -10.05 -23.10 -2.12
C PHE A 328 -9.60 -22.17 -3.26
N LEU A 329 -8.30 -22.00 -3.48
CA LEU A 329 -7.77 -21.04 -4.45
C LEU A 329 -6.96 -21.69 -5.54
#